data_AF-A0A225DN50-F1
#
_entry.id   AF-A0A225DN50-F1
#
_cell.length_a   1.000
_cell.length_b   1.000
_cell.length_c   1.000
_cell.angle_alpha   90.00
_cell.angle_beta   90.00
_cell.angle_gamma   90.00
#
_symmetry.space_group_name_H-M   'P 1'
#
loop_
_entity.id
_entity.type
_entity.pdbx_description
1 polymer ?
#
loop_
_entity_poly.entity_id
_entity_poly.type
_entity_poly.pdbx_seq_one_letter_code
_entity_poly.pdbx_strand_id
1 'polypeptide(L)'
;MTDENGFLNRLAAFPADNTTRLVYADWLDEQNDPACAAKAAFLRVTCQFATTEDGEQKKQLEKKLQTLAANLPAEWLAVVSYLAVENCAGKRAQPRRMTFVFDFICDKRWEDLQPTGNNNVRFCEGCQQNVYYSKTIAAARNHANRGRCVAVDCRVERKPHDLSEVRLMTVGRLIRPNPGE
;
A
#
# COMPACT_ATOMS: atom_id res chain seq x y z
N MET A 1 -7.98 26.94 8.92
CA MET A 1 -7.41 25.56 8.93
C MET A 1 -8.48 24.49 9.22
N THR A 2 -9.74 24.72 8.85
CA THR A 2 -10.87 23.81 9.12
C THR A 2 -11.32 23.00 7.91
N ASP A 3 -11.04 23.47 6.70
CA ASP A 3 -11.80 23.00 5.53
C ASP A 3 -11.17 21.75 4.89
N GLU A 4 -9.83 21.68 4.80
CA GLU A 4 -9.12 20.49 4.30
C GLU A 4 -9.38 19.24 5.18
N ASN A 5 -9.45 19.43 6.51
CA ASN A 5 -9.69 18.35 7.46
C ASN A 5 -11.05 17.66 7.24
N GLY A 6 -12.06 18.39 6.75
CA GLY A 6 -13.36 17.81 6.40
C GLY A 6 -13.25 16.74 5.31
N PHE A 7 -12.50 17.05 4.24
CA PHE A 7 -12.23 16.10 3.16
C PHE A 7 -11.40 14.92 3.64
N LEU A 8 -10.35 15.15 4.44
CA LEU A 8 -9.50 14.08 4.96
C LEU A 8 -10.26 13.14 5.90
N ASN A 9 -11.10 13.67 6.77
CA ASN A 9 -11.95 12.85 7.65
C ASN A 9 -12.96 12.02 6.85
N ARG A 10 -13.56 12.61 5.81
CA ARG A 10 -14.48 11.90 4.92
C ARG A 10 -13.77 10.76 4.17
N LEU A 11 -12.58 11.02 3.61
CA LEU A 11 -11.79 10.00 2.91
C LEU A 11 -11.18 8.95 3.84
N ALA A 12 -10.89 9.31 5.09
CA ALA A 12 -10.47 8.34 6.10
C ALA A 12 -11.62 7.38 6.44
N ALA A 13 -12.85 7.89 6.57
CA ALA A 13 -14.03 7.07 6.86
C ALA A 13 -14.55 6.30 5.62
N PHE A 14 -14.39 6.85 4.43
CA PHE A 14 -14.86 6.25 3.17
C PHE A 14 -13.73 6.25 2.12
N PRO A 15 -12.75 5.34 2.24
CA PRO A 15 -11.56 5.39 1.39
C PRO A 15 -11.80 5.09 -0.08
N ALA A 16 -12.92 4.46 -0.46
CA ALA A 16 -13.26 4.24 -1.87
C ALA A 16 -14.01 5.43 -2.53
N ASP A 17 -14.28 6.51 -1.80
CA ASP A 17 -15.12 7.63 -2.27
C ASP A 17 -14.37 8.55 -3.25
N ASN A 18 -14.43 8.20 -4.54
CA ASN A 18 -13.83 9.00 -5.62
C ASN A 18 -14.53 10.34 -5.83
N THR A 19 -15.82 10.46 -5.50
CA THR A 19 -16.54 11.74 -5.60
C THR A 19 -15.95 12.76 -4.65
N THR A 20 -15.74 12.37 -3.39
CA THR A 20 -15.08 13.23 -2.38
C THR A 20 -13.67 13.62 -2.83
N ARG A 21 -12.90 12.70 -3.46
CA ARG A 21 -11.56 13.03 -3.99
C ARG A 21 -11.58 14.10 -5.07
N LEU A 22 -12.54 14.04 -6.00
CA LEU A 22 -12.62 15.00 -7.09
C LEU A 22 -13.04 16.38 -6.59
N VAL A 23 -14.05 16.44 -5.72
CA VAL A 23 -14.46 17.72 -5.08
C VAL A 23 -13.31 18.33 -4.29
N TYR A 24 -12.55 17.49 -3.56
CA TYR A 24 -11.38 17.95 -2.84
C TYR A 24 -10.27 18.46 -3.79
N ALA A 25 -10.06 17.81 -4.93
CA ALA A 25 -9.10 18.27 -5.94
C ALA A 25 -9.50 19.64 -6.53
N ASP A 26 -10.79 19.85 -6.80
CA ASP A 26 -11.30 21.13 -7.29
C ASP A 26 -11.11 22.25 -6.25
N TRP A 27 -11.45 21.97 -4.98
CA TRP A 27 -11.21 22.91 -3.87
C TRP A 27 -9.71 23.25 -3.69
N LEU A 28 -8.81 22.28 -3.91
CA LEU A 28 -7.36 22.51 -3.83
C LEU A 28 -6.86 23.45 -4.94
N ASP A 29 -7.39 23.36 -6.16
CA ASP A 29 -6.98 24.25 -7.26
C ASP A 29 -7.41 25.71 -6.99
N GLU A 30 -8.54 25.92 -6.33
CA GLU A 30 -9.04 27.25 -5.94
C GLU A 30 -8.10 27.98 -4.97
N GLN A 31 -7.22 27.25 -4.26
CA GLN A 31 -6.28 27.84 -3.31
C GLN A 31 -5.13 28.61 -3.98
N ASN A 32 -4.91 28.44 -5.30
CA ASN A 32 -3.82 29.08 -6.06
C ASN A 32 -2.41 28.88 -5.45
N ASP A 33 -2.17 27.75 -4.77
CA ASP A 33 -0.90 27.39 -4.15
C ASP A 33 -0.26 26.19 -4.90
N PRO A 34 1.02 26.26 -5.31
CA PRO A 34 1.73 25.13 -5.93
C PRO A 34 1.65 23.82 -5.14
N ALA A 35 1.66 23.87 -3.80
CA ALA A 35 1.53 22.66 -2.99
C ALA A 35 0.12 22.05 -3.10
N CYS A 36 -0.91 22.89 -3.21
CA CYS A 36 -2.29 22.45 -3.42
C CYS A 36 -2.49 21.87 -4.82
N ALA A 37 -1.90 22.49 -5.85
CA ALA A 37 -1.93 21.97 -7.23
C ALA A 37 -1.31 20.56 -7.34
N ALA A 38 -0.20 20.30 -6.61
CA ALA A 38 0.41 18.96 -6.55
C ALA A 38 -0.51 17.92 -5.91
N LYS A 39 -1.20 18.26 -4.81
CA LYS A 39 -2.21 17.39 -4.17
C LYS A 39 -3.40 17.14 -5.10
N ALA A 40 -3.93 18.18 -5.76
CA ALA A 40 -5.05 18.07 -6.69
C ALA A 40 -4.73 17.14 -7.87
N ALA A 41 -3.54 17.31 -8.46
CA ALA A 41 -3.06 16.43 -9.53
C ALA A 41 -2.97 14.97 -9.07
N PHE A 42 -2.45 14.72 -7.87
CA PHE A 42 -2.36 13.36 -7.31
C PHE A 42 -3.75 12.72 -7.15
N LEU A 43 -4.72 13.45 -6.59
CA LEU A 43 -6.08 12.95 -6.39
C LEU A 43 -6.75 12.57 -7.70
N ARG A 44 -6.65 13.41 -8.74
CA ARG A 44 -7.25 13.13 -10.05
C ARG A 44 -6.61 11.92 -10.73
N VAL A 45 -5.28 11.80 -10.69
CA VAL A 45 -4.57 10.63 -11.23
C VAL A 45 -4.94 9.37 -10.45
N THR A 46 -5.17 9.47 -9.14
CA THR A 46 -5.63 8.33 -8.32
C THR A 46 -7.01 7.85 -8.77
N CYS A 47 -7.96 8.77 -9.01
CA CYS A 47 -9.28 8.41 -9.54
C CYS A 47 -9.18 7.78 -10.95
N GLN A 48 -8.34 8.32 -11.83
CA GLN A 48 -8.11 7.73 -13.16
C GLN A 48 -7.51 6.32 -13.09
N PHE A 49 -6.56 6.12 -12.17
CA PHE A 49 -5.94 4.80 -11.92
C PHE A 49 -6.95 3.78 -11.39
N ALA A 50 -7.92 4.23 -10.59
CA ALA A 50 -8.99 3.39 -10.07
C ALA A 50 -9.93 2.86 -11.14
N THR A 51 -10.19 3.65 -12.19
CA THR A 51 -11.20 3.35 -13.21
C THR A 51 -10.63 2.76 -14.49
N THR A 52 -9.31 2.81 -14.70
CA THR A 52 -8.69 2.27 -15.91
C THR A 52 -8.58 0.74 -15.87
N GLU A 53 -8.96 0.09 -16.96
CA GLU A 53 -8.78 -1.35 -17.19
C GLU A 53 -7.59 -1.66 -18.10
N ASP A 54 -7.09 -0.66 -18.85
CA ASP A 54 -5.95 -0.79 -19.74
C ASP A 54 -4.65 -0.94 -18.92
N GLY A 55 -4.01 -2.11 -19.05
CA GLY A 55 -2.80 -2.44 -18.32
C GLY A 55 -1.60 -1.54 -18.64
N GLU A 56 -1.48 -1.02 -19.86
CA GLU A 56 -0.38 -0.10 -20.21
C GLU A 56 -0.65 1.30 -19.66
N GLN A 57 -1.88 1.79 -19.79
CA GLN A 57 -2.29 3.06 -19.17
C GLN A 57 -2.14 3.01 -17.65
N LYS A 58 -2.48 1.88 -17.03
CA LYS A 58 -2.34 1.66 -15.59
C LYS A 58 -0.89 1.79 -15.11
N LYS A 59 0.07 1.21 -15.84
CA LYS A 59 1.51 1.36 -15.55
C LYS A 59 1.99 2.81 -15.69
N GLN A 60 1.49 3.52 -16.69
CA GLN A 60 1.83 4.93 -16.89
C GLN A 60 1.30 5.81 -15.75
N LEU A 61 0.05 5.58 -15.34
CA LEU A 61 -0.58 6.27 -14.21
C LEU A 61 0.13 5.94 -12.89
N GLU A 62 0.55 4.69 -12.67
CA GLU A 62 1.34 4.30 -11.48
C GLU A 62 2.65 5.09 -11.39
N LYS A 63 3.42 5.18 -12.48
CA LYS A 63 4.64 6.00 -12.53
C LYS A 63 4.37 7.48 -12.27
N LYS A 64 3.25 8.00 -12.80
CA LYS A 64 2.82 9.38 -12.58
C LYS A 64 2.45 9.63 -11.11
N LEU A 65 1.75 8.69 -10.47
CA LEU A 65 1.45 8.74 -9.04
C LEU A 65 2.72 8.76 -8.20
N GLN A 66 3.70 7.89 -8.49
CA GLN A 66 4.98 7.87 -7.78
C GLN A 66 5.72 9.22 -7.90
N THR A 67 5.73 9.81 -9.11
CA THR A 67 6.37 11.11 -9.36
C THR A 67 5.69 12.23 -8.56
N LEU A 68 4.36 12.30 -8.58
CA LEU A 68 3.60 13.31 -7.84
C LEU A 68 3.73 13.13 -6.33
N ALA A 69 3.75 11.88 -5.87
CA ALA A 69 3.84 11.56 -4.45
C ALA A 69 5.17 11.96 -3.82
N ALA A 70 6.26 12.03 -4.58
CA ALA A 70 7.63 12.23 -4.06
C ALA A 70 7.75 13.40 -3.07
N ASN A 71 6.98 14.47 -3.29
CA ASN A 71 7.01 15.69 -2.46
C ASN A 71 5.77 15.84 -1.54
N LEU A 72 4.89 14.83 -1.47
CA LEU A 72 3.67 14.89 -0.67
C LEU A 72 3.84 14.27 0.73
N PRO A 73 3.12 14.77 1.75
CA PRO A 73 3.21 14.25 3.11
C PRO A 73 2.74 12.79 3.22
N ALA A 74 3.48 11.98 3.98
CA ALA A 74 3.18 10.56 4.17
C ALA A 74 1.79 10.28 4.78
N GLU A 75 1.43 11.05 5.81
CA GLU A 75 0.15 10.88 6.51
C GLU A 75 -1.03 11.23 5.60
N TRP A 76 -0.85 12.19 4.70
CA TRP A 76 -1.85 12.54 3.70
C TRP A 76 -2.02 11.41 2.68
N LEU A 77 -0.91 10.86 2.18
CA LEU A 77 -0.91 9.72 1.25
C LEU A 77 -1.57 8.47 1.85
N ALA A 78 -1.39 8.20 3.14
CA ALA A 78 -2.04 7.07 3.81
C ALA A 78 -3.58 7.13 3.73
N VAL A 79 -4.16 8.33 3.71
CA VAL A 79 -5.61 8.54 3.62
C VAL A 79 -6.10 8.39 2.19
N VAL A 80 -5.41 9.03 1.23
CA VAL A 80 -5.98 9.28 -0.10
C VAL A 80 -5.53 8.29 -1.19
N SER A 81 -4.46 7.53 -0.97
CA SER A 81 -3.84 6.67 -2.00
C SER A 81 -4.61 5.37 -2.26
N TYR A 82 -4.46 4.86 -3.48
CA TYR A 82 -4.93 3.54 -3.91
C TYR A 82 -3.73 2.58 -3.98
N LEU A 83 -3.68 1.58 -3.10
CA LEU A 83 -2.47 0.77 -2.90
C LEU A 83 -2.79 -0.71 -2.91
N ALA A 84 -1.90 -1.49 -3.52
CA ALA A 84 -1.97 -2.93 -3.44
C ALA A 84 -1.74 -3.40 -2.00
N VAL A 85 -2.54 -4.35 -1.54
CA VAL A 85 -2.27 -5.06 -0.28
C VAL A 85 -1.39 -6.27 -0.58
N GLU A 86 -0.23 -6.28 0.06
CA GLU A 86 0.79 -7.29 -0.09
C GLU A 86 0.89 -8.16 1.16
N ASN A 87 1.54 -9.32 0.99
CA ASN A 87 1.74 -10.29 2.05
C ASN A 87 0.42 -10.68 2.75
N CYS A 88 -0.66 -10.80 1.97
CA CYS A 88 -1.97 -11.13 2.50
C CYS A 88 -2.00 -12.56 3.05
N ALA A 89 -2.56 -12.75 4.26
CA ALA A 89 -2.70 -14.07 4.88
C ALA A 89 -3.45 -15.07 3.99
N GLY A 90 -4.51 -14.63 3.31
CA GLY A 90 -5.27 -15.47 2.36
C GLY A 90 -4.42 -15.98 1.20
N LYS A 91 -3.44 -15.19 0.72
CA LYS A 91 -2.49 -15.60 -0.32
C LYS A 91 -1.39 -16.53 0.21
N ARG A 92 -0.99 -16.37 1.48
CA ARG A 92 0.07 -17.18 2.12
C ARG A 92 -0.39 -18.57 2.56
N ALA A 93 -1.66 -18.72 2.93
CA ALA A 93 -2.19 -19.96 3.50
C ALA A 93 -2.39 -21.09 2.46
N GLN A 94 -2.11 -20.83 1.18
CA GLN A 94 -2.35 -21.81 0.12
C GLN A 94 -1.26 -22.90 0.11
N PRO A 95 -1.62 -24.19 0.19
CA PRO A 95 -0.66 -25.28 0.07
C PRO A 95 -0.08 -25.29 -1.35
N ARG A 96 1.24 -25.50 -1.49
CA ARG A 96 1.93 -25.72 -2.78
C ARG A 96 1.56 -27.06 -3.45
N ARG A 97 0.37 -27.59 -3.21
CA ARG A 97 -0.11 -28.87 -3.75
C ARG A 97 -1.44 -28.67 -4.46
N MET A 98 -1.46 -29.08 -5.73
CA MET A 98 -2.59 -29.28 -6.64
C MET A 98 -3.87 -29.76 -5.93
N THR A 99 -4.60 -28.84 -5.31
CA THR A 99 -5.92 -29.11 -4.76
C THR A 99 -6.82 -28.08 -5.41
N PHE A 100 -7.68 -28.53 -6.33
CA PHE A 100 -8.63 -27.71 -7.10
C PHE A 100 -9.80 -27.21 -6.24
N VAL A 101 -9.50 -26.77 -5.01
CA VAL A 101 -10.48 -26.02 -4.23
C VAL A 101 -10.58 -24.64 -4.87
N PHE A 102 -11.79 -24.12 -5.03
CA PHE A 102 -12.02 -22.75 -5.48
C PHE A 102 -11.43 -21.79 -4.44
N ASP A 103 -10.11 -21.61 -4.47
CA ASP A 103 -9.37 -20.86 -3.48
C ASP A 103 -9.68 -19.37 -3.64
N PHE A 104 -10.27 -18.78 -2.61
CA PHE A 104 -10.51 -17.34 -2.54
C PHE A 104 -9.17 -16.60 -2.47
N ILE A 105 -8.70 -16.09 -3.61
CA ILE A 105 -7.54 -15.19 -3.67
C ILE A 105 -8.04 -13.79 -3.32
N CYS A 106 -7.78 -13.36 -2.09
CA CYS A 106 -8.10 -12.00 -1.66
C CYS A 106 -7.32 -10.97 -2.51
N ASP A 107 -8.02 -10.23 -3.35
CA ASP A 107 -7.54 -9.20 -4.27
C ASP A 107 -7.79 -7.76 -3.78
N LYS A 108 -8.35 -7.63 -2.55
CA LYS A 108 -8.62 -6.35 -1.88
C LYS A 108 -7.40 -5.42 -1.87
N ARG A 109 -7.69 -4.14 -2.03
CA ARG A 109 -6.74 -3.02 -2.02
C ARG A 109 -6.90 -2.21 -0.76
N TRP A 110 -5.96 -1.31 -0.48
CA TRP A 110 -5.92 -0.49 0.74
C TRP A 110 -7.22 0.31 0.96
N GLU A 111 -7.75 0.86 -0.12
CA GLU A 111 -8.99 1.62 -0.22
C GLU A 111 -10.26 0.78 -0.01
N ASP A 112 -10.18 -0.55 -0.15
CA ASP A 112 -11.30 -1.49 0.07
C ASP A 112 -11.41 -1.97 1.52
N LEU A 113 -10.48 -1.52 2.38
CA LEU A 113 -10.37 -1.99 3.76
C LEU A 113 -11.15 -1.10 4.70
N GLN A 114 -11.67 -1.71 5.78
CA GLN A 114 -12.36 -0.98 6.82
C GLN A 114 -11.39 -0.04 7.53
N PRO A 115 -11.77 1.24 7.71
CA PRO A 115 -10.93 2.18 8.44
C PRO A 115 -10.86 1.81 9.92
N THR A 116 -9.79 2.25 10.56
CA THR A 116 -9.63 2.17 12.03
C THR A 116 -9.40 3.58 12.58
N GLY A 117 -9.28 3.70 13.91
CA GLY A 117 -8.90 4.97 14.54
C GLY A 117 -7.49 5.48 14.18
N ASN A 118 -6.70 4.69 13.44
CA ASN A 118 -5.37 5.08 12.97
C ASN A 118 -5.31 5.00 11.44
N ASN A 119 -5.02 6.12 10.76
CA ASN A 119 -4.93 6.19 9.30
C ASN A 119 -3.86 5.27 8.70
N ASN A 120 -2.87 4.85 9.50
CA ASN A 120 -1.82 3.93 9.08
C ASN A 120 -2.19 2.45 9.28
N VAL A 121 -3.41 2.15 9.77
CA VAL A 121 -3.89 0.78 9.97
C VAL A 121 -5.32 0.67 9.46
N ARG A 122 -5.58 -0.35 8.64
CA ARG A 122 -6.93 -0.69 8.19
C ARG A 122 -7.21 -2.16 8.44
N PHE A 123 -8.47 -2.53 8.56
CA PHE A 123 -8.88 -3.91 8.78
C PHE A 123 -9.42 -4.53 7.50
N CYS A 124 -8.89 -5.70 7.15
CA CYS A 124 -9.38 -6.47 6.01
C CYS A 124 -10.38 -7.53 6.49
N GLU A 125 -11.65 -7.37 6.12
CA GLU A 125 -12.70 -8.36 6.41
C GLU A 125 -12.54 -9.66 5.61
N GLY A 126 -11.80 -9.63 4.49
CA GLY A 126 -11.57 -10.82 3.67
C GLY A 126 -10.57 -11.80 4.30
N CYS A 127 -9.46 -11.29 4.85
CA CYS A 127 -8.46 -12.13 5.53
C CYS A 127 -8.51 -12.03 7.07
N GLN A 128 -9.44 -11.25 7.61
CA GLN A 128 -9.65 -11.02 9.05
C GLN A 128 -8.38 -10.56 9.78
N GLN A 129 -7.60 -9.67 9.14
CA GLN A 129 -6.36 -9.14 9.71
C GLN A 129 -6.20 -7.64 9.50
N ASN A 130 -5.44 -7.02 10.41
CA ASN A 130 -4.96 -5.65 10.23
C ASN A 130 -3.91 -5.59 9.11
N VAL A 131 -4.09 -4.61 8.23
CA VAL A 131 -3.17 -4.22 7.17
C VAL A 131 -2.49 -2.92 7.60
N TYR A 132 -1.18 -2.86 7.45
CA TYR A 132 -0.36 -1.73 7.93
C TYR A 132 0.16 -0.92 6.75
N TYR A 133 0.02 0.39 6.81
CA TYR A 133 0.64 1.32 5.88
C TYR A 133 2.13 1.48 6.21
N SER A 134 3.00 1.25 5.22
CA SER A 134 4.46 1.32 5.39
C SER A 134 5.08 2.38 4.49
N LYS A 135 5.69 3.38 5.13
CA LYS A 135 6.38 4.51 4.47
C LYS A 135 7.74 4.14 3.88
N THR A 136 8.30 3.00 4.27
CA THR A 136 9.63 2.53 3.83
C THR A 136 9.60 1.04 3.58
N ILE A 137 10.49 0.57 2.70
CA ILE A 137 10.62 -0.86 2.44
C ILE A 137 11.11 -1.65 3.67
N ALA A 138 11.92 -1.03 4.52
CA ALA A 138 12.40 -1.66 5.76
C ALA A 138 11.26 -1.92 6.75
N ALA A 139 10.36 -0.94 6.94
CA ALA A 139 9.16 -1.12 7.75
C ALA A 139 8.25 -2.19 7.13
N ALA A 140 8.06 -2.15 5.81
CA ALA A 140 7.23 -3.12 5.10
C ALA A 140 7.75 -4.55 5.28
N ARG A 141 9.07 -4.78 5.18
CA ARG A 141 9.72 -6.07 5.47
C ARG A 141 9.50 -6.51 6.91
N ASN A 142 9.60 -5.61 7.89
CA ASN A 142 9.35 -5.95 9.29
C ASN A 142 7.92 -6.44 9.50
N HIS A 143 6.92 -5.73 8.96
CA HIS A 143 5.55 -6.20 8.96
C HIS A 143 5.43 -7.55 8.26
N ALA A 144 6.10 -7.69 7.11
CA ALA A 144 5.98 -8.88 6.30
C ALA A 144 6.51 -10.14 6.99
N ASN A 145 7.70 -10.06 7.60
CA ASN A 145 8.35 -11.14 8.36
C ASN A 145 7.55 -11.55 9.59
N ARG A 146 6.74 -10.65 10.15
CA ARG A 146 5.83 -10.94 11.27
C ARG A 146 4.50 -11.54 10.80
N GLY A 147 4.38 -11.89 9.52
CA GLY A 147 3.15 -12.42 8.95
C GLY A 147 2.02 -11.39 8.87
N ARG A 148 2.32 -10.09 8.79
CA ARG A 148 1.29 -9.04 8.68
C ARG A 148 1.11 -8.62 7.23
N CYS A 149 -0.12 -8.25 6.88
CA CYS A 149 -0.48 -7.65 5.60
C CYS A 149 0.04 -6.20 5.56
N VAL A 150 0.54 -5.75 4.41
CA VAL A 150 1.14 -4.42 4.27
C VAL A 150 0.66 -3.72 3.00
N ALA A 151 0.41 -2.41 3.09
CA ALA A 151 0.28 -1.52 1.95
C ALA A 151 1.51 -0.60 1.94
N VAL A 152 2.30 -0.63 0.86
CA VAL A 152 3.54 0.15 0.76
C VAL A 152 3.24 1.49 0.11
N ASP A 153 3.74 2.57 0.72
CA ASP A 153 3.64 3.93 0.21
C ASP A 153 4.16 4.04 -1.24
N CYS A 154 3.42 4.74 -2.09
CA CYS A 154 3.72 4.90 -3.52
C CYS A 154 5.06 5.59 -3.79
N ARG A 155 5.63 6.30 -2.81
CA ARG A 155 6.95 6.94 -2.92
C ARG A 155 8.11 5.95 -2.85
N VAL A 156 7.88 4.76 -2.30
CA VAL A 156 8.92 3.75 -2.12
C VAL A 156 9.24 3.10 -3.46
N GLU A 157 10.50 3.19 -3.90
CA GLU A 157 10.98 2.46 -5.07
C GLU A 157 10.94 0.94 -4.79
N ARG A 158 10.18 0.21 -5.62
CA ARG A 158 9.95 -1.23 -5.47
C ARG A 158 10.91 -2.04 -6.32
N LYS A 159 11.40 -3.14 -5.76
CA LYS A 159 12.19 -4.14 -6.49
C LYS A 159 11.49 -5.50 -6.41
N PRO A 160 11.65 -6.37 -7.42
CA PRO A 160 11.13 -7.73 -7.33
C PRO A 160 11.60 -8.41 -6.03
N HIS A 161 10.67 -9.05 -5.32
CA HIS A 161 10.94 -9.78 -4.06
C HIS A 161 11.47 -8.92 -2.91
N ASP A 162 11.26 -7.60 -2.94
CA ASP A 162 11.74 -6.71 -1.90
C ASP A 162 11.09 -6.90 -0.52
N LEU A 163 9.97 -7.63 -0.41
CA LEU A 163 9.37 -8.05 0.86
C LEU A 163 9.82 -9.45 1.33
N SER A 164 10.63 -10.16 0.55
CA SER A 164 11.12 -11.48 0.94
C SER A 164 12.11 -11.40 2.10
N GLU A 165 12.13 -12.43 2.94
CA GLU A 165 13.17 -12.56 3.97
C GLU A 165 14.55 -12.53 3.31
N VAL A 166 15.40 -11.61 3.75
CA VAL A 166 16.84 -11.76 3.56
C VAL A 166 17.22 -12.99 4.39
N ARG A 167 17.28 -14.17 3.76
CA ARG A 167 17.88 -15.35 4.37
C ARG A 167 19.33 -14.99 4.66
N LEU A 168 19.61 -14.54 5.88
CA LEU A 168 20.96 -14.58 6.44
C LEU A 168 21.34 -16.05 6.47
N MET A 169 22.01 -16.52 5.42
CA MET A 169 22.69 -17.80 5.44
C MET A 169 23.69 -17.73 6.59
N THR A 170 23.33 -18.31 7.73
CA THR A 170 24.27 -18.53 8.81
C THR A 170 25.26 -19.55 8.25
N VAL A 171 26.45 -19.09 7.86
CA VAL A 171 27.53 -19.98 7.41
C VAL A 171 27.93 -20.82 8.62
N GLY A 172 27.35 -22.02 8.70
CA GLY A 172 27.72 -23.01 9.70
C GLY A 172 29.19 -23.38 9.50
N ARG A 173 30.04 -22.93 10.42
CA ARG A 173 31.46 -23.30 10.45
C ARG A 173 31.52 -24.80 10.76
N LEU A 174 31.78 -25.63 9.74
CA LEU A 174 32.11 -27.04 9.89
C LEU A 174 33.44 -27.13 10.67
N ILE A 175 33.36 -27.29 11.99
CA ILE A 175 34.49 -27.78 12.77
C ILE A 175 34.54 -29.29 12.51
N ARG A 176 35.50 -29.72 11.68
CA ARG A 176 35.82 -31.13 11.52
C ARG A 176 36.40 -31.64 12.85
N PRO A 177 35.94 -32.76 13.42
CA PRO A 177 36.63 -33.37 14.53
C PRO A 177 38.01 -33.86 14.04
N ASN A 178 39.05 -33.48 14.77
CA ASN A 178 40.42 -33.93 14.53
C ASN A 178 40.51 -35.43 14.87
N PRO A 179 40.90 -36.32 13.93
CA PRO A 179 41.17 -37.70 14.27
C PRO A 179 42.65 -37.81 14.70
N GLY A 180 42.88 -37.84 16.01
CA GLY A 180 44.17 -38.24 16.59
C GLY A 180 44.69 -37.26 17.64
N GLU A 181 44.52 -37.63 18.91
CA GLU A 181 45.60 -38.02 19.84
C GLU A 181 44.98 -38.77 21.03
#